data_AF-A0A3A5ARX2-F1
#
_entry.id   AF-A0A3A5ARX2-F1
#
_cell.length_a   1.000
_cell.length_b   1.000
_cell.length_c   1.000
_cell.angle_alpha   90.00
_cell.angle_beta   90.00
_cell.angle_gamma   90.00
#
_symmetry.space_group_name_H-M   'P 1'
#
loop_
_entity.id
_entity.type
_entity.pdbx_description
1 polymer ?
#
loop_
_entity_poly.entity_id
_entity_poly.type
_entity_poly.pdbx_seq_one_letter_code
_entity_poly.pdbx_strand_id
1 'polypeptide(L)'
;MLRDTLARSIDHHVAMFEVSTNDLCCGFLVLNRDTGTVTFTGDGFRTDGGGEGGAGYRSARALLDLFAVRAFLTGPVDIEEIYQGHTEPVRRKLLSLAQELAGTLRQQDFVMISDRGPGYVRG
;
A
#
# COMPACT_ATOMS: atom_id res chain seq x y z
N MET A 1 -5.72 -9.45 1.89
CA MET A 1 -5.48 -8.20 2.65
C MET A 1 -5.53 -6.96 1.75
N LEU A 2 -4.56 -6.69 0.87
CA LEU A 2 -4.61 -5.49 0.01
C LEU A 2 -5.87 -5.39 -0.85
N ARG A 3 -6.22 -6.47 -1.57
CA ARG A 3 -7.46 -6.54 -2.37
C ARG A 3 -8.69 -6.17 -1.54
N ASP A 4 -8.77 -6.67 -0.32
CA ASP A 4 -9.93 -6.48 0.55
C ASP A 4 -9.96 -5.05 1.10
N THR A 5 -8.79 -4.45 1.38
CA THR A 5 -8.66 -3.03 1.75
C THR A 5 -9.12 -2.11 0.61
N LEU A 6 -8.72 -2.40 -0.62
CA LEU A 6 -9.14 -1.63 -1.80
C LEU A 6 -10.63 -1.80 -2.09
N ALA A 7 -11.16 -3.03 -2.00
CA ALA A 7 -12.59 -3.28 -2.17
C ALA A 7 -13.44 -2.52 -1.14
N ARG A 8 -12.99 -2.43 0.12
CA ARG A 8 -13.66 -1.63 1.16
C ARG A 8 -13.56 -0.12 0.97
N SER A 9 -12.60 0.33 0.16
CA SER A 9 -12.33 1.74 -0.10
C SER A 9 -12.59 2.12 -1.56
N ILE A 10 -13.41 1.33 -2.26
CA ILE A 10 -13.58 1.46 -3.70
C ILE A 10 -14.19 2.82 -4.10
N ASP A 11 -15.11 3.33 -3.28
CA ASP A 11 -15.78 4.63 -3.41
C ASP A 11 -15.15 5.72 -2.54
N HIS A 12 -13.89 5.53 -2.14
CA HIS A 12 -13.14 6.52 -1.37
C HIS A 12 -11.93 7.03 -2.15
N HIS A 13 -11.55 8.27 -1.86
CA HIS A 13 -10.32 8.86 -2.36
C HIS A 13 -9.12 8.28 -1.60
N VAL A 14 -8.38 7.38 -2.27
CA VAL A 14 -7.23 6.71 -1.69
C VAL A 14 -5.92 7.07 -2.37
N ALA A 15 -4.86 7.19 -1.58
CA ALA A 15 -3.49 7.24 -2.05
C ALA A 15 -2.74 6.00 -1.52
N MET A 16 -1.80 5.49 -2.31
CA MET A 16 -1.11 4.25 -2.00
C MET A 16 0.40 4.41 -1.99
N PHE A 17 1.03 3.73 -1.04
CA PHE A 17 2.47 3.73 -0.86
C PHE A 17 2.97 2.30 -0.70
N GLU A 18 4.09 2.01 -1.33
CA GLU A 18 4.83 0.77 -1.14
C GLU A 18 5.96 1.04 -0.14
N VAL A 19 5.87 0.36 1.00
CA VAL A 19 6.79 0.49 2.13
C VAL A 19 7.72 -0.72 2.10
N SER A 20 9.02 -0.49 1.91
CA SER A 20 10.01 -1.58 2.03
C SER A 20 10.10 -2.02 3.48
N THR A 21 9.98 -3.32 3.73
CA THR A 21 9.99 -3.86 5.11
C THR A 21 11.29 -4.55 5.46
N ASN A 22 11.96 -5.09 4.45
CA ASN A 22 13.37 -5.50 4.45
C ASN A 22 13.87 -5.53 3.00
N ASP A 23 15.02 -6.15 2.74
CA ASP A 23 15.64 -6.18 1.40
C ASP A 23 14.82 -6.92 0.34
N LEU A 24 13.91 -7.82 0.75
CA LEU A 24 13.16 -8.68 -0.17
C LEU A 24 11.64 -8.51 -0.04
N CYS A 25 11.17 -7.90 1.04
CA CYS A 25 9.76 -7.77 1.37
C CYS A 25 9.29 -6.32 1.38
N CYS A 26 8.03 -6.14 1.04
CA CYS A 26 7.34 -4.87 1.14
C CYS A 26 5.91 -5.03 1.67
N GLY A 27 5.32 -3.91 2.04
CA GLY A 27 3.92 -3.77 2.35
C GLY A 27 3.30 -2.57 1.67
N PHE A 28 1.97 -2.49 1.68
CA PHE A 28 1.28 -1.32 1.14
C PHE A 28 0.61 -0.53 2.25
N LEU A 29 0.79 0.77 2.22
CA LEU A 29 0.17 1.72 3.11
C LEU A 29 -0.87 2.51 2.31
N VAL A 30 -2.13 2.36 2.69
CA VAL A 30 -3.29 2.96 2.02
C VAL A 30 -3.81 4.10 2.87
N LEU A 31 -3.70 5.33 2.37
CA LEU A 31 -4.28 6.52 2.98
C LEU A 31 -5.66 6.72 2.38
N ASN A 32 -6.67 6.79 3.23
CA ASN A 32 -8.02 7.16 2.84
C ASN A 32 -8.30 8.58 3.29
N ARG A 33 -8.48 9.49 2.34
CA ARG A 33 -8.74 10.90 2.61
C ARG A 33 -10.12 11.12 3.21
N ASP A 34 -11.11 10.38 2.74
CA ASP A 34 -12.52 10.61 3.07
C ASP A 34 -12.83 10.18 4.51
N THR A 35 -12.17 9.12 4.98
CA THR A 35 -12.30 8.63 6.36
C THR A 35 -11.20 9.14 7.29
N GLY A 36 -10.14 9.74 6.75
CA GLY A 36 -8.94 10.13 7.52
C GLY A 36 -8.18 8.95 8.11
N THR A 37 -8.34 7.74 7.57
CA THR A 37 -7.69 6.52 8.09
C THR A 37 -6.48 6.12 7.27
N VAL A 38 -5.50 5.51 7.93
CA VAL A 38 -4.38 4.82 7.26
C VAL A 38 -4.45 3.33 7.57
N THR A 39 -4.25 2.50 6.55
CA THR A 39 -4.21 1.03 6.69
C THR A 39 -2.91 0.48 6.11
N PHE A 40 -2.17 -0.28 6.92
CA PHE A 40 -1.02 -1.04 6.44
C PHE A 40 -1.43 -2.48 6.13
N THR A 41 -1.12 -2.97 4.93
CA THR A 41 -1.59 -4.27 4.43
C THR A 41 -0.63 -5.43 4.73
N GLY A 42 0.30 -5.26 5.68
CA GLY A 42 1.27 -6.27 6.08
C GLY A 42 2.52 -6.30 5.17
N ASP A 43 3.47 -7.16 5.50
CA ASP A 43 4.85 -7.23 4.99
C ASP A 43 5.16 -8.52 4.19
N GLY A 44 4.12 -9.26 3.79
CA GLY A 44 4.29 -10.56 3.13
C GLY A 44 4.58 -10.52 1.62
N PHE A 45 4.69 -9.35 1.01
CA PHE A 45 4.90 -9.24 -0.44
C PHE A 45 6.38 -9.29 -0.77
N ARG A 46 6.81 -10.24 -1.58
CA ARG A 46 8.23 -10.37 -1.99
C ARG A 46 8.50 -9.72 -3.32
N THR A 47 9.41 -8.76 -3.34
CA THR A 47 9.81 -8.01 -4.55
C THR A 47 10.67 -8.84 -5.50
N ASP A 48 11.37 -9.86 -4.97
CA ASP A 48 12.18 -10.80 -5.76
C ASP A 48 11.36 -11.86 -6.52
N GLY A 49 10.04 -11.87 -6.34
CA GLY A 49 9.13 -12.79 -7.02
C GLY A 49 9.12 -14.22 -6.50
N GLY A 50 9.84 -14.51 -5.40
CA GLY A 50 9.95 -15.83 -4.80
C GLY A 50 8.70 -16.27 -4.03
N GLY A 51 8.29 -17.53 -4.22
CA GLY A 51 7.24 -18.18 -3.44
C GLY A 51 5.87 -17.49 -3.47
N GLU A 52 5.07 -17.73 -2.42
CA GLU A 52 3.74 -17.13 -2.26
C GLU A 52 3.79 -15.60 -2.16
N GLY A 53 4.78 -15.06 -1.44
CA GLY A 53 4.96 -13.62 -1.31
C GLY A 53 5.19 -12.93 -2.65
N GLY A 54 5.93 -13.56 -3.56
CA GLY A 54 6.16 -13.05 -4.90
C GLY A 54 4.92 -13.12 -5.80
N ALA A 55 4.15 -14.21 -5.68
CA ALA A 55 2.85 -14.30 -6.36
C ALA A 55 1.87 -13.22 -5.85
N GLY A 56 1.89 -12.97 -4.54
CA GLY A 56 1.15 -11.88 -3.91
C GLY A 56 1.58 -10.51 -4.45
N TYR A 57 2.88 -10.26 -4.58
CA TYR A 57 3.41 -8.98 -5.06
C TYR A 57 3.01 -8.73 -6.52
N ARG A 58 3.16 -9.73 -7.39
CA ARG A 58 2.71 -9.64 -8.79
C ARG A 58 1.20 -9.39 -8.89
N SER A 59 0.41 -10.05 -8.05
CA SER A 59 -1.04 -9.85 -8.03
C SER A 59 -1.42 -8.45 -7.54
N ALA A 60 -0.71 -7.92 -6.54
CA ALA A 60 -0.86 -6.55 -6.08
C ALA A 60 -0.52 -5.55 -7.20
N ARG A 61 0.63 -5.71 -7.85
CA ARG A 61 1.03 -4.87 -8.99
C ARG A 61 -0.01 -4.89 -10.12
N ALA A 62 -0.45 -6.07 -10.53
CA ALA A 62 -1.48 -6.21 -11.56
C ALA A 62 -2.80 -5.54 -11.16
N LEU A 63 -3.20 -5.63 -9.89
CA LEU A 63 -4.39 -4.95 -9.38
C LEU A 63 -4.26 -3.43 -9.45
N LEU A 64 -3.10 -2.90 -9.06
CA LEU A 64 -2.81 -1.48 -9.14
C LEU A 64 -2.80 -0.97 -10.58
N ASP A 65 -2.17 -1.72 -11.48
CA ASP A 65 -2.11 -1.39 -12.90
C ASP A 65 -3.52 -1.42 -13.53
N LEU A 66 -4.34 -2.42 -13.21
CA LEU A 66 -5.72 -2.55 -13.71
C LEU A 66 -6.58 -1.33 -13.37
N PHE A 67 -6.42 -0.78 -12.17
CA PHE A 67 -7.18 0.38 -11.69
C PHE A 67 -6.44 1.71 -11.87
N ALA A 68 -5.29 1.70 -12.57
CA ALA A 68 -4.41 2.85 -12.73
C ALA A 68 -4.11 3.57 -11.40
N VAL A 69 -3.95 2.79 -10.33
CA VAL A 69 -3.58 3.26 -9.00
C VAL A 69 -2.06 3.23 -8.92
N ARG A 70 -1.43 4.38 -8.75
CA ARG A 70 0.02 4.44 -8.56
C ARG A 70 0.34 4.22 -7.09
N ALA A 71 1.25 3.28 -6.80
CA ALA A 71 1.91 3.21 -5.51
C ALA A 71 3.20 4.05 -5.55
N PHE A 72 3.37 4.96 -4.60
CA PHE A 72 4.61 5.71 -4.41
C PHE A 72 5.57 4.91 -3.53
N LEU A 73 6.85 4.88 -3.89
CA LEU A 73 7.87 4.22 -3.08
C LEU A 73 8.23 5.11 -1.87
N THR A 74 8.40 4.50 -0.70
CA THR A 74 8.83 5.19 0.51
C THR A 74 10.12 4.61 1.07
N GLY A 75 10.69 5.26 2.08
CA GLY A 75 11.80 4.71 2.85
C GLY A 75 11.43 3.41 3.56
N PRO A 76 12.45 2.63 3.98
CA PRO A 76 12.23 1.35 4.65
C PRO A 76 11.68 1.53 6.06
N VAL A 77 10.80 0.62 6.48
CA VAL A 77 10.32 0.49 7.85
C VAL A 77 10.57 -0.95 8.27
N ASP A 78 11.49 -1.16 9.20
CA ASP A 78 11.75 -2.49 9.74
C ASP A 78 10.54 -2.97 10.56
N ILE A 79 9.84 -3.98 10.03
CA ILE A 79 8.63 -4.56 10.62
C ILE A 79 8.97 -5.79 11.46
N GLU A 80 10.21 -6.31 11.38
CA GLU A 80 10.64 -7.46 12.17
C GLU A 80 10.65 -7.15 13.68
N GLU A 81 10.80 -5.87 14.02
CA GLU A 81 10.61 -5.32 15.37
C GLU A 81 9.24 -5.74 15.99
N ILE A 82 8.18 -5.93 15.19
CA ILE A 82 6.87 -6.38 15.69
C ILE A 82 6.96 -7.78 16.31
N TYR A 83 7.69 -8.70 15.67
CA TYR A 83 7.86 -10.08 16.17
C TYR A 83 8.66 -10.15 17.46
N GLN A 84 9.42 -9.10 17.77
CA GLN A 84 10.17 -8.93 19.01
C GLN A 84 9.35 -8.26 20.12
N GLY A 85 8.07 -7.95 19.88
CA GLY A 85 7.17 -7.28 20.82
C GLY A 85 7.22 -5.75 20.75
N HIS A 86 7.94 -5.17 19.79
CA HIS A 86 8.07 -3.72 19.61
C HIS A 86 7.01 -3.14 18.65
N THR A 87 5.76 -3.59 18.79
CA THR A 87 4.65 -3.18 17.92
C THR A 87 4.36 -1.68 17.95
N GLU A 88 4.36 -1.06 19.13
CA GLU A 88 4.00 0.36 19.28
C GLU A 88 5.06 1.32 18.68
N PRO A 89 6.38 1.08 18.82
CA PRO A 89 7.39 1.77 18.02
C PRO A 89 7.16 1.69 16.51
N VAL A 90 6.94 0.50 15.95
CA VAL A 90 6.70 0.32 14.50
C VAL A 90 5.42 1.03 14.06
N ARG A 91 4.35 0.94 14.86
CA ARG A 91 3.10 1.66 14.61
C ARG A 91 3.31 3.17 14.56
N ARG A 92 4.09 3.73 15.48
CA ARG A 92 4.45 5.16 15.49
C ARG A 92 5.27 5.55 14.27
N LYS A 93 6.24 4.72 13.85
CA LYS A 93 7.01 4.95 12.61
C LYS A 93 6.08 4.98 11.38
N LEU A 94 5.19 3.98 11.23
CA LEU A 94 4.23 3.93 10.13
C LEU A 94 3.27 5.12 10.13
N LEU A 95 2.80 5.54 11.31
CA LEU A 95 1.92 6.71 11.44
C LEU A 95 2.64 8.01 11.08
N SER A 96 3.89 8.18 11.56
CA SER A 96 4.72 9.33 11.21
C SER A 96 4.97 9.41 9.71
N LEU A 97 5.30 8.27 9.09
CA LEU A 97 5.46 8.17 7.64
C LEU A 97 4.17 8.56 6.92
N ALA A 98 3.02 8.04 7.35
CA ALA A 98 1.73 8.39 6.77
C ALA A 98 1.41 9.88 6.87
N GLN A 99 1.72 10.52 8.01
CA GLN A 99 1.53 11.96 8.23
C GLN A 99 2.43 12.81 7.33
N GLU A 100 3.70 12.44 7.22
CA GLU A 100 4.66 13.09 6.32
C GLU A 100 4.17 13.03 4.87
N LEU A 101 3.78 11.84 4.42
CA LEU A 101 3.29 11.63 3.06
C LEU A 101 1.99 12.40 2.82
N ALA A 102 1.05 12.39 3.76
CA ALA A 102 -0.19 13.15 3.66
C ALA A 102 0.05 14.67 3.47
N GLY A 103 1.11 15.22 4.07
CA GLY A 103 1.50 16.62 3.89
C GLY A 103 2.09 16.95 2.52
N THR A 104 2.57 15.95 1.78
CA THR A 104 3.19 16.12 0.45
C THR A 104 2.23 15.85 -0.71
N LEU A 105 1.15 15.10 -0.46
CA LEU A 105 0.18 14.70 -1.47
C LEU A 105 -0.68 15.88 -1.94
N ARG A 106 -0.97 15.89 -3.24
CA ARG A 106 -1.91 16.79 -3.90
C ARG A 106 -3.22 16.06 -4.18
N GLN A 107 -4.27 16.80 -4.51
CA GLN A 107 -5.58 16.23 -4.83
C GLN A 107 -5.53 15.17 -5.93
N GLN A 108 -4.69 15.36 -6.95
CA GLN A 108 -4.50 14.43 -8.07
C GLN A 108 -3.87 13.08 -7.67
N ASP A 109 -3.23 13.01 -6.51
CA ASP A 109 -2.56 11.78 -6.05
C ASP A 109 -3.54 10.84 -5.33
N PHE A 110 -4.73 11.34 -5.00
CA PHE A 110 -5.84 10.52 -4.51
C PHE A 110 -6.72 10.09 -5.66
N VAL A 111 -7.01 8.80 -5.72
CA VAL A 111 -7.85 8.20 -6.76
C VAL A 111 -9.04 7.50 -6.12
N MET A 112 -10.21 7.66 -6.72
CA MET A 112 -11.37 6.83 -6.41
C MET A 112 -11.37 5.66 -7.40
N ILE A 113 -11.36 4.43 -6.88
CA ILE A 113 -11.21 3.24 -7.72
C ILE A 113 -12.46 3.03 -8.59
N SER A 114 -13.66 3.33 -8.07
CA SER A 114 -14.90 3.22 -8.83
C SER A 114 -15.00 4.16 -10.03
N ASP A 115 -14.28 5.30 -10.02
CA ASP A 115 -14.17 6.19 -11.19
C ASP A 115 -13.27 5.61 -12.29
N ARG A 116 -12.40 4.67 -11.94
CA ARG A 116 -11.43 4.06 -12.84
C ARG A 116 -11.88 2.66 -13.16
N GLY A 117 -12.71 2.52 -14.20
CA GLY A 117 -13.04 1.22 -14.76
C GLY A 117 -11.77 0.42 -15.09
N PRO A 118 -11.81 -0.93 -15.03
CA PRO A 118 -10.63 -1.76 -15.29
C PRO A 118 -10.05 -1.46 -16.67
N GLY A 119 -8.79 -1.05 -16.70
CA GLY A 119 -8.01 -0.84 -17.91
C GLY A 119 -7.64 -2.18 -18.53
N TYR A 120 -8.55 -2.80 -19.27
CA TYR A 120 -8.22 -4.00 -20.04
C TYR A 120 -7.33 -3.59 -21.21
N VAL A 121 -6.02 -3.86 -21.10
CA VAL A 121 -5.15 -3.88 -22.27
C VAL A 121 -5.64 -5.04 -23.14
N ARG A 122 -6.37 -4.72 -24.22
CA ARG A 122 -6.55 -5.68 -25.32
C ARG A 122 -5.16 -5.89 -25.91
N GLY A 123 -4.61 -7.09 -25.74
CA GLY A 123 -3.41 -7.54 -26.43
C GLY A 123 -3.60 -7.55 -27.94
#